data_AF-A0A6B0U8L6-F1
#
_entry.id   AF-A0A6B0U8L6-F1
#
_cell.length_a   1.000
_cell.length_b   1.000
_cell.length_c   1.000
_cell.angle_alpha   90.00
_cell.angle_beta   90.00
_cell.angle_gamma   90.00
#
_symmetry.space_group_name_H-M   'P 1'
#
loop_
_entity.id
_entity.type
_entity.pdbx_description
1 polymer ?
#
loop_
_entity_poly.entity_id
_entity_poly.type
_entity_poly.pdbx_seq_one_letter_code
_entity_poly.pdbx_strand_id
1 'polypeptide(L)'
;FNLITFLQLAVFVVILFNINLHSASAGSKGSSASQSSDNSVVAKFCDTNCTINEGGKWTECKGGCFCVHVGNETVGRCMKLDGDYDY
;
A
#
# COMPACT_ATOMS: atom_id res chain seq x y z
N PHE A 1 -28.18 39.27 14.22
CA PHE A 1 -27.91 37.82 14.05
C PHE A 1 -29.07 37.06 14.66
N ASN A 2 -29.82 36.32 13.84
CA ASN A 2 -31.04 35.65 14.29
C ASN A 2 -30.70 34.27 14.86
N LEU A 3 -30.99 34.05 16.14
CA LEU A 3 -30.68 32.81 16.88
C LEU A 3 -31.29 31.58 16.19
N ILE A 4 -32.46 31.76 15.55
CA ILE A 4 -33.18 30.70 14.86
C ILE A 4 -32.40 30.22 13.63
N THR A 5 -31.80 31.14 12.87
CA THR A 5 -30.97 30.82 11.69
C THR A 5 -29.71 30.07 12.08
N PHE A 6 -29.10 30.44 13.22
CA PHE A 6 -27.93 29.73 13.75
C PHE A 6 -28.28 28.29 14.18
N LEU A 7 -29.42 28.12 14.85
CA LEU A 7 -29.90 26.81 15.27
C LEU A 7 -30.21 25.90 14.06
N GLN A 8 -30.80 26.45 13.01
CA GLN A 8 -31.06 25.71 11.77
C GLN A 8 -29.77 25.23 11.11
N LEU A 9 -28.75 26.09 10.99
CA LEU A 9 -27.45 25.73 10.43
C LEU A 9 -26.77 24.60 11.24
N ALA A 10 -26.82 24.70 12.58
CA ALA A 10 -26.26 23.69 13.47
C ALA A 10 -26.95 22.32 13.30
N VAL A 11 -28.28 22.30 13.17
CA VAL A 11 -29.05 21.08 12.93
C VAL A 11 -28.66 20.44 11.60
N PHE A 12 -28.50 21.21 10.51
CA PHE A 12 -28.06 20.68 9.21
C PHE A 12 -26.65 20.06 9.27
N VAL A 13 -25.70 20.69 9.96
CA VAL A 13 -24.34 20.14 10.14
C VAL A 13 -24.36 18.84 10.93
N VAL A 14 -25.12 18.79 12.03
CA VAL A 14 -25.25 17.57 12.84
C VAL A 14 -25.86 16.43 12.02
N ILE A 15 -26.89 16.71 11.23
CA ILE A 15 -27.53 15.72 10.36
C ILE A 15 -26.52 15.22 9.31
N LEU A 16 -25.81 16.09 8.59
CA LEU A 16 -24.81 15.70 7.60
C LEU A 16 -23.66 14.84 8.17
N PHE A 17 -23.21 15.14 9.39
CA PHE A 17 -22.21 14.33 10.09
C PHE A 17 -22.74 12.96 10.54
N ASN A 18 -24.03 12.87 10.90
CA ASN A 18 -24.62 11.63 11.39
C ASN A 18 -25.05 10.67 10.29
N ILE A 19 -25.34 11.13 9.06
CA ILE A 19 -26.01 10.25 8.09
C ILE A 19 -25.06 9.22 7.46
N ASN A 20 -23.79 9.48 7.12
CA ASN A 20 -22.97 8.45 6.44
C ASN A 20 -21.46 8.77 6.44
N LEU A 21 -20.81 8.67 7.60
CA LEU A 21 -19.35 8.49 7.66
C LEU A 21 -19.02 7.02 7.92
N HIS A 22 -19.49 6.14 7.02
CA HIS A 22 -18.73 4.92 6.73
C HIS A 22 -17.50 5.35 5.95
N SER A 23 -16.49 5.90 6.65
CA SER A 23 -15.14 5.88 6.12
C SER A 23 -14.77 4.42 5.89
N ALA A 24 -14.81 3.98 4.64
CA ALA A 24 -14.08 2.79 4.22
C ALA A 24 -12.58 3.12 4.34
N SER A 25 -12.10 3.14 5.58
CA SER A 25 -10.67 2.97 5.86
C SER A 25 -10.32 1.58 5.32
N ALA A 26 -9.41 1.53 4.35
CA ALA A 26 -8.88 0.26 3.86
C ALA A 26 -8.20 -0.42 5.05
N GLY A 27 -8.89 -1.39 5.64
CA GLY A 27 -8.41 -2.10 6.81
C GLY A 27 -7.13 -2.83 6.47
N SER A 28 -6.01 -2.41 7.03
CA SER A 28 -4.90 -3.31 7.26
C SER A 28 -5.34 -4.27 8.36
N LYS A 29 -5.92 -5.40 7.96
CA LYS A 29 -6.04 -6.55 8.86
C LYS A 29 -4.61 -6.96 9.22
N GLY A 30 -4.13 -6.48 10.36
CA GLY A 30 -3.16 -7.26 11.12
C GLY A 30 -3.75 -8.66 11.25
N SER A 31 -3.13 -9.61 10.57
CA SER A 31 -3.52 -11.01 10.65
C SER A 31 -3.16 -11.51 12.05
N SER A 32 -4.13 -11.51 12.95
CA SER A 32 -4.19 -12.47 14.04
C SER A 32 -4.99 -13.68 13.55
N ALA A 33 -4.38 -14.50 12.69
CA ALA A 33 -4.75 -15.89 12.51
C ALA A 33 -3.59 -16.60 11.79
N SER A 34 -3.11 -17.68 12.39
CA SER A 34 -2.38 -18.73 11.68
C SER A 34 -3.32 -19.32 10.63
N GLN A 35 -3.50 -18.63 9.51
CA GLN A 35 -4.08 -19.22 8.32
C GLN A 35 -2.96 -20.06 7.69
N SER A 36 -3.14 -21.38 7.69
CA SER A 36 -2.34 -22.29 6.88
C SER A 36 -2.22 -21.67 5.48
N SER A 37 -1.05 -21.13 5.16
CA SER A 37 -0.88 -20.28 3.99
C SER A 37 -0.42 -21.13 2.82
N ASP A 38 -1.35 -21.94 2.31
CA ASP A 38 -1.17 -22.60 1.01
C ASP A 38 -1.11 -21.55 -0.13
N ASN A 39 -1.50 -20.29 0.14
CA ASN A 39 -1.38 -19.16 -0.77
C ASN A 39 -0.47 -18.04 -0.24
N SER A 40 0.75 -18.37 0.20
CA SER A 40 1.75 -17.34 0.56
C SER A 40 2.55 -16.89 -0.67
N VAL A 41 2.56 -15.57 -0.93
CA VAL A 41 3.52 -14.98 -1.89
C VAL A 41 4.79 -14.65 -1.11
N VAL A 42 5.85 -15.42 -1.35
CA VAL A 42 7.15 -15.22 -0.71
C VAL A 42 8.00 -14.33 -1.60
N ALA A 43 8.33 -13.13 -1.10
CA ALA A 43 9.30 -12.27 -1.75
C ALA A 43 10.72 -12.79 -1.46
N LYS A 44 11.41 -13.26 -2.50
CA LYS A 44 12.81 -13.69 -2.43
C LYS A 44 13.73 -12.60 -2.95
N PHE A 45 14.87 -12.42 -2.28
CA PHE A 45 15.94 -11.57 -2.76
C PHE A 45 16.75 -12.31 -3.83
N CYS A 46 17.11 -11.60 -4.89
CA CYS A 46 18.03 -12.10 -5.89
C CYS A 46 19.47 -11.68 -5.51
N ASP A 47 20.48 -12.35 -6.06
CA ASP A 47 21.89 -12.17 -5.66
C ASP A 47 22.47 -10.79 -5.99
N THR A 48 21.73 -9.96 -6.74
CA THR A 48 22.21 -8.68 -7.28
C THR A 48 21.41 -7.51 -6.75
N ASN A 49 22.09 -6.37 -6.62
CA ASN A 49 21.43 -5.08 -6.42
C ASN A 49 21.22 -4.40 -7.78
N CYS A 50 20.32 -3.44 -7.80
CA CYS A 50 20.13 -2.55 -8.94
C CYS A 50 20.56 -1.14 -8.57
N THR A 51 21.14 -0.39 -9.50
CA THR A 51 21.60 0.98 -9.27
C THR A 51 21.00 1.92 -10.31
N ILE A 52 20.82 3.19 -9.96
CA ILE A 52 20.41 4.20 -10.93
C ILE A 52 21.61 4.61 -11.79
N ASN A 53 21.46 4.53 -13.11
CA ASN A 53 22.49 4.96 -14.07
C ASN A 53 22.46 6.48 -14.26
N GLU A 54 23.48 7.04 -14.90
CA GLU A 54 23.63 8.49 -15.16
C GLU A 54 22.43 9.11 -15.90
N GLY A 55 21.68 8.31 -16.65
CA GLY A 55 20.44 8.71 -17.32
C GLY A 55 19.16 8.57 -16.49
N GLY A 56 19.25 8.35 -15.17
CA GLY A 56 18.10 8.20 -14.26
C GLY A 56 17.35 6.87 -14.38
N LYS A 57 17.86 5.92 -15.17
CA LYS A 57 17.28 4.57 -15.31
C LYS A 57 17.95 3.57 -14.39
N TRP A 58 17.16 2.77 -13.69
CA TRP A 58 17.65 1.64 -12.89
C TRP A 58 18.23 0.53 -13.77
N THR A 59 19.33 -0.07 -13.33
CA THR A 59 19.90 -1.27 -13.96
C THR A 59 18.91 -2.43 -13.86
N GLU A 60 18.80 -3.19 -14.94
CA GLU A 60 17.89 -4.33 -15.01
C GLU A 60 18.37 -5.50 -14.15
N CYS A 61 17.43 -6.12 -13.44
CA CYS A 61 17.66 -7.33 -12.67
C CYS A 61 17.49 -8.56 -13.58
N LYS A 62 18.35 -9.58 -13.43
CA LYS A 62 18.31 -10.81 -14.23
C LYS A 62 17.38 -11.86 -13.63
N GLY A 63 17.00 -12.87 -14.41
CA GLY A 63 16.34 -14.08 -13.89
C GLY A 63 14.89 -13.89 -13.44
N GLY A 64 14.15 -12.99 -14.08
CA GLY A 64 12.75 -12.69 -13.71
C GLY A 64 12.60 -11.87 -12.43
N CYS A 65 13.70 -11.35 -11.90
CA CYS A 65 13.70 -10.42 -10.78
C CYS A 65 13.37 -9.00 -11.25
N PHE A 66 12.79 -8.19 -10.37
CA PHE A 66 12.54 -6.77 -10.58
C PHE A 66 13.26 -5.92 -9.52
N CYS A 67 13.59 -4.68 -9.89
CA CYS A 67 14.31 -3.75 -9.02
C CYS A 67 13.33 -3.02 -8.08
N VAL A 68 13.61 -3.05 -6.78
CA VAL A 68 12.88 -2.29 -5.77
C VAL A 68 13.84 -1.30 -5.12
N HIS A 69 13.46 -0.01 -5.11
CA HIS A 69 14.21 1.05 -4.44
C HIS A 69 13.27 1.88 -3.56
N VAL A 70 13.81 2.50 -2.52
CA VAL A 70 13.05 3.31 -1.57
C VAL A 70 13.54 4.74 -1.62
N GLY A 71 12.62 5.69 -1.76
CA GLY A 71 12.93 7.12 -1.73
C GLY A 71 13.96 7.52 -2.78
N ASN A 72 14.99 8.25 -2.33
CA ASN A 72 16.06 8.82 -3.17
C ASN A 72 17.38 8.05 -3.07
N GLU A 73 17.34 6.79 -2.62
CA GLU A 73 18.52 5.93 -2.62
C GLU A 73 18.97 5.65 -4.06
N THR A 74 20.28 5.57 -4.29
CA THR A 74 20.86 5.27 -5.62
C THR A 74 21.10 3.78 -5.84
N VAL A 75 20.88 2.98 -4.80
CA VAL A 75 21.00 1.51 -4.81
C VAL A 75 19.68 0.92 -4.31
N GLY A 76 19.08 0.07 -5.14
CA GLY A 76 17.93 -0.76 -4.84
C GLY A 76 18.31 -2.23 -4.78
N ARG A 77 17.33 -3.08 -4.46
CA ARG A 77 17.51 -4.53 -4.37
C ARG A 77 16.69 -5.26 -5.44
N CYS A 78 17.29 -6.24 -6.09
CA CYS A 78 16.55 -7.12 -6.98
C CYS A 78 15.76 -8.16 -6.17
N MET A 79 14.47 -8.28 -6.48
CA MET A 79 13.55 -9.17 -5.79
C MET A 79 12.72 -9.96 -6.80
N LYS A 80 12.29 -11.16 -6.43
CA LYS A 80 11.35 -11.99 -7.19
C LYS A 80 10.24 -12.44 -6.25
N LEU A 81 9.01 -12.43 -6.74
CA LEU A 81 7.89 -13.02 -6.02
C LEU A 81 7.80 -14.48 -6.44
N ASP A 82 8.02 -15.39 -5.50
CA ASP A 82 7.70 -16.80 -5.67
C ASP A 82 6.39 -17.04 -4.90
N GLY A 83 5.31 -17.31 -5.63
CA GLY A 83 4.09 -17.86 -5.06
C GLY A 83 4.04 -19.36 -5.35
N ASP A 84 3.47 -20.14 -4.43
CA ASP A 84 2.99 -21.47 -4.80
C ASP A 84 1.76 -21.25 -5.68
N TYR A 85 1.85 -21.69 -6.93
CA TYR A 85 0.72 -21.67 -7.84
C TYR A 85 0.20 -23.10 -7.84
N ASP A 86 -0.83 -23.34 -7.02
CA ASP A 86 -1.61 -24.56 -7.11
C ASP A 86 -2.15 -24.65 -8.56
N TYR A 87 -1.66 -25.64 -9.30
CA TYR A 87 -2.03 -25.92 -10.70
C TYR A 87 -3.51 -26.29 -10.84
#